data_AF-A0A367EVN0-F1
#
_entry.id   AF-A0A367EVN0-F1
#
_cell.length_a   1.000
_cell.length_b   1.000
_cell.length_c   1.000
_cell.angle_alpha   90.00
_cell.angle_beta   90.00
_cell.angle_gamma   90.00
#
_symmetry.space_group_name_H-M   'P 1'
#
loop_
_entity.id
_entity.type
_entity.pdbx_description
1 polymer ?
#
loop_
_entity_poly.entity_id
_entity_poly.type
_entity_poly.pdbx_seq_one_letter_code
_entity_poly.pdbx_strand_id
1 'polypeptide(L)'
;MYPPPSRLFLPTLVESHTPVTVVQLHKTDGTVGPLEHTAGSVTVDRSQAVRRTANVTILDTSFIPRTPTAQLAIYGSRLRIQRGIRYGDGHVELVPVFWGRVDAVEGDPDIGPVDIKASGLEAVVADDKFVEAYSTRGGVTAVTAITGLIQAAIPGAVIVAFATDQVIGVRTWDAEGDRWAAVQECATAIGAECYADADGVFVIAELPDMLTAPISWQVDAGDRGALVSATRGYSRDGIYNWVTARGENTEEDTPPVSAYAADEDPTSPTYVYGAFGRVPTFYSSATLTTTTLAQAAANKLLRDSLKPNATADLSSVPNPCLEPGDILRVTYGSGDRDLLQVESFSLDLVGGDFTVQCIGGREDA
;
A
#
# COMPACT_ATOMS: atom_id res chain seq x y z
N MET A 1 4.23 10.72 -0.10
CA MET A 1 5.47 10.43 -0.82
C MET A 1 6.56 10.14 0.18
N TYR A 2 7.40 9.14 -0.09
CA TYR A 2 8.62 8.92 0.68
C TYR A 2 9.56 10.14 0.55
N PRO A 3 10.19 10.64 1.63
CA PRO A 3 11.05 11.80 1.56
C PRO A 3 12.23 11.60 0.59
N PRO A 4 12.43 12.49 -0.40
CA PRO A 4 13.56 12.35 -1.32
C PRO A 4 14.89 12.53 -0.55
N PRO A 5 15.96 11.77 -0.89
CA PRO A 5 17.24 11.83 -0.18
C PRO A 5 17.89 13.21 -0.22
N SER A 6 17.66 13.95 -1.32
CA SER A 6 18.12 15.31 -1.49
C SER A 6 17.14 16.13 -2.34
N ARG A 7 17.34 17.45 -2.34
CA ARG A 7 16.63 18.37 -3.25
C ARG A 7 16.94 18.14 -4.74
N LEU A 8 18.03 17.43 -5.05
CA LEU A 8 18.46 17.16 -6.42
C LEU A 8 17.83 15.89 -6.98
N PHE A 9 17.46 14.95 -6.12
CA PHE A 9 16.97 13.63 -6.50
C PHE A 9 15.82 13.67 -7.52
N LEU A 10 14.71 14.32 -7.17
CA LEU A 10 13.52 14.38 -8.01
C LEU A 10 13.77 15.10 -9.36
N PRO A 11 14.42 16.29 -9.40
CA PRO A 11 14.82 16.91 -10.66
C PRO A 11 15.70 16.03 -11.56
N THR A 12 16.58 15.21 -10.99
CA THR A 12 17.50 14.35 -11.77
C THR A 12 16.78 13.17 -12.41
N LEU A 13 15.64 12.71 -11.87
CA LEU A 13 14.88 11.59 -12.47
C LEU A 13 14.51 11.89 -13.93
N VAL A 14 14.08 13.13 -14.22
CA VAL A 14 13.67 13.54 -15.58
C VAL A 14 14.83 13.96 -16.48
N GLU A 15 16.07 13.80 -16.01
CA GLU A 15 17.29 14.01 -16.78
C GLU A 15 17.97 12.67 -17.10
N SER A 16 19.01 12.73 -17.95
CA SER A 16 19.88 11.57 -18.15
C SER A 16 20.60 11.24 -16.84
N HIS A 17 20.36 10.04 -16.32
CA HIS A 17 20.93 9.58 -15.06
C HIS A 17 21.22 8.07 -15.13
N THR A 18 22.03 7.57 -14.20
CA THR A 18 22.29 6.13 -14.07
C THR A 18 21.42 5.59 -12.94
N PRO A 19 20.38 4.78 -13.22
CA PRO A 19 19.60 4.14 -12.17
C PRO A 19 20.46 3.12 -11.42
N VAL A 20 20.27 3.03 -10.11
CA VAL A 20 20.90 2.02 -9.27
C VAL A 20 19.83 1.32 -8.46
N THR A 21 19.90 -0.01 -8.44
CA THR A 21 19.10 -0.84 -7.55
C THR A 21 20.05 -1.65 -6.68
N VAL A 22 19.78 -1.69 -5.38
CA VAL A 22 20.49 -2.54 -4.42
C VAL A 22 19.49 -3.51 -3.81
N VAL A 23 19.76 -4.80 -3.96
CA VAL A 23 18.99 -5.87 -3.33
C VAL A 23 19.86 -6.53 -2.27
N GLN A 24 19.32 -6.69 -1.06
CA GLN A 24 20.01 -7.34 0.05
C GLN A 24 19.15 -8.44 0.65
N LEU A 25 19.75 -9.60 0.87
CA LEU A 25 19.17 -10.70 1.64
C LEU A 25 19.63 -10.59 3.09
N HIS A 26 18.69 -10.44 4.00
CA HIS A 26 18.89 -10.46 5.44
C HIS A 26 18.52 -11.84 5.95
N LYS A 27 19.50 -12.62 6.41
CA LYS A 27 19.29 -13.98 6.93
C LYS A 27 19.00 -13.96 8.42
N THR A 28 18.47 -15.08 8.93
CA THR A 28 18.10 -15.26 10.34
C THR A 28 19.29 -15.27 11.30
N ASP A 29 20.49 -15.55 10.82
CA ASP A 29 21.74 -15.50 11.60
C ASP A 29 22.32 -14.08 11.73
N GLY A 30 21.61 -13.07 11.21
CA GLY A 30 22.04 -11.68 11.21
C GLY A 30 22.98 -11.31 10.07
N THR A 31 23.35 -12.26 9.20
CA THR A 31 24.14 -11.95 8.01
C THR A 31 23.30 -11.19 6.99
N VAL A 32 23.93 -10.18 6.38
CA VAL A 32 23.34 -9.38 5.30
C VAL A 32 24.26 -9.47 4.11
N GLY A 33 23.74 -9.91 2.97
CA GLY A 33 24.51 -10.07 1.74
C GLY A 33 23.81 -9.40 0.54
N PRO A 34 24.56 -8.79 -0.38
CA PRO A 34 23.98 -8.31 -1.63
C PRO A 34 23.49 -9.49 -2.47
N LEU A 35 22.44 -9.26 -3.25
CA LEU A 35 21.98 -10.16 -4.31
C LEU A 35 22.22 -9.48 -5.66
N GLU A 36 23.12 -10.05 -6.46
CA GLU A 36 23.35 -9.60 -7.83
C GLU A 36 22.18 -10.06 -8.70
N HIS A 37 21.28 -9.13 -9.04
CA HIS A 37 20.05 -9.41 -9.79
C HIS A 37 20.18 -9.08 -11.27
N THR A 38 19.47 -9.85 -12.10
CA THR A 38 19.39 -9.66 -13.55
C THR A 38 18.01 -9.24 -14.03
N ALA A 39 16.99 -9.40 -13.20
CA ALA A 39 15.64 -8.92 -13.43
C ALA A 39 14.88 -8.84 -12.09
N GLY A 40 13.68 -8.29 -12.13
CA GLY A 40 12.76 -8.28 -11.01
C GLY A 40 11.91 -7.03 -10.99
N SER A 41 10.96 -7.00 -10.06
CA SER A 41 10.10 -5.85 -9.85
C SER A 41 9.63 -5.76 -8.41
N VAL A 42 9.30 -4.55 -7.97
CA VAL A 42 8.52 -4.30 -6.75
C VAL A 42 7.16 -3.76 -7.18
N THR A 43 6.10 -4.45 -6.82
CA THR A 43 4.72 -4.01 -7.03
C THR A 43 4.17 -3.44 -5.73
N VAL A 44 3.60 -2.24 -5.82
CA VAL A 44 2.95 -1.56 -4.70
C VAL A 44 1.51 -1.30 -5.09
N ASP A 45 0.56 -1.83 -4.33
CA ASP A 45 -0.87 -1.76 -4.64
C ASP A 45 -1.70 -1.56 -3.36
N ARG A 46 -2.41 -0.43 -3.28
CA ARG A 46 -3.25 -0.08 -2.13
C ARG A 46 -4.48 -0.98 -1.99
N SER A 47 -4.95 -1.59 -3.07
CA SER A 47 -6.14 -2.44 -3.06
C SER A 47 -5.87 -3.83 -2.48
N GLN A 48 -4.60 -4.22 -2.35
CA GLN A 48 -4.20 -5.53 -1.84
C GLN A 48 -4.07 -5.53 -0.32
N ALA A 49 -4.37 -6.67 0.30
CA ALA A 49 -4.14 -6.88 1.73
C ALA A 49 -2.66 -6.76 2.10
N VAL A 50 -1.77 -7.28 1.25
CA VAL A 50 -0.33 -7.07 1.34
C VAL A 50 0.05 -5.98 0.34
N ARG A 51 0.42 -4.79 0.83
CA ARG A 51 0.60 -3.62 -0.04
C ARG A 51 1.77 -3.75 -1.01
N ARG A 52 2.82 -4.45 -0.59
CA ARG A 52 4.07 -4.58 -1.34
C ARG A 52 4.43 -6.03 -1.60
N THR A 53 4.73 -6.35 -2.85
CA THR A 53 5.33 -7.64 -3.23
C THR A 53 6.55 -7.38 -4.11
N ALA A 54 7.50 -8.31 -4.06
CA ALA A 54 8.72 -8.25 -4.85
C ALA A 54 9.02 -9.59 -5.50
N ASN A 55 9.56 -9.51 -6.72
CA ASN A 55 10.20 -10.62 -7.39
C ASN A 55 11.62 -10.20 -7.77
N VAL A 56 12.61 -11.04 -7.48
CA VAL A 56 14.02 -10.80 -7.82
C VAL A 56 14.57 -12.03 -8.52
N THR A 57 15.10 -11.85 -9.73
CA THR A 57 15.75 -12.91 -10.50
C THR A 57 17.26 -12.77 -10.40
N ILE A 58 17.94 -13.83 -10.00
CA ILE A 58 19.41 -13.91 -9.89
C ILE A 58 19.94 -15.11 -10.70
N LEU A 59 21.22 -15.08 -11.06
CA LEU A 59 21.87 -16.19 -11.77
C LEU A 59 22.47 -17.25 -10.83
N ASP A 60 22.70 -16.91 -9.56
CA ASP A 60 23.38 -17.78 -8.62
C ASP A 60 22.44 -18.89 -8.10
N THR A 61 22.57 -20.09 -8.65
CA THR A 61 21.78 -21.27 -8.27
C THR A 61 22.09 -21.79 -6.86
N SER A 62 23.16 -21.32 -6.21
CA SER A 62 23.50 -21.72 -4.84
C SER A 62 22.47 -21.25 -3.80
N PHE A 63 21.62 -20.29 -4.16
CA PHE A 63 20.51 -19.84 -3.34
C PHE A 63 19.34 -20.82 -3.29
N ILE A 64 19.27 -21.79 -4.21
CA ILE A 64 18.26 -22.86 -4.14
C ILE A 64 18.66 -23.83 -3.01
N PRO A 65 17.88 -23.89 -1.92
CA PRO A 65 18.33 -24.60 -0.73
C PRO A 65 18.19 -26.12 -0.90
N ARG A 66 19.31 -26.84 -0.91
CA ARG A 66 19.36 -28.32 -1.05
C ARG A 66 19.49 -29.08 0.29
N THR A 67 19.65 -28.38 1.41
CA THR A 67 19.78 -28.98 2.75
C THR A 67 18.82 -28.32 3.74
N PRO A 68 18.40 -29.00 4.83
CA PRO A 68 17.54 -28.40 5.84
C PRO A 68 18.11 -27.11 6.45
N THR A 69 19.42 -27.03 6.65
CA THR A 69 20.08 -25.82 7.14
C THR A 69 19.98 -24.66 6.14
N ALA A 70 20.17 -24.93 4.85
CA ALA A 70 20.00 -23.91 3.82
C ALA A 70 18.53 -23.48 3.69
N GLN A 71 17.59 -24.42 3.81
CA GLN A 71 16.16 -24.14 3.78
C GLN A 71 15.75 -23.21 4.94
N LEU A 72 16.20 -23.51 6.17
CA LEU A 72 15.94 -22.67 7.34
C LEU A 72 16.54 -21.27 7.21
N ALA A 73 17.70 -21.14 6.57
CA ALA A 73 18.30 -19.84 6.31
C ALA A 73 17.41 -18.99 5.38
N ILE A 74 16.73 -19.60 4.40
CA ILE A 74 15.82 -18.92 3.47
C ILE A 74 14.45 -18.63 4.11
N TYR A 75 13.85 -19.58 4.82
CA TYR A 75 12.47 -19.45 5.33
C TYR A 75 12.27 -18.30 6.32
N GLY A 76 13.31 -17.89 7.05
CA GLY A 76 13.24 -16.70 7.91
C GLY A 76 13.94 -15.47 7.35
N SER A 77 14.40 -15.51 6.09
CA SER A 77 15.08 -14.39 5.47
C SER A 77 14.11 -13.26 5.10
N ARG A 78 14.68 -12.05 4.99
CA ARG A 78 13.99 -10.86 4.49
C ARG A 78 14.74 -10.26 3.31
N LEU A 79 14.01 -9.64 2.39
CA LEU A 79 14.57 -8.83 1.33
C LEU A 79 14.45 -7.35 1.65
N ARG A 80 15.55 -6.63 1.44
CA ARG A 80 15.59 -5.17 1.34
C ARG A 80 15.87 -4.81 -0.11
N ILE A 81 15.03 -3.96 -0.68
CA ILE A 81 15.27 -3.40 -2.01
C ILE A 81 15.26 -1.88 -1.91
N GLN A 82 16.30 -1.28 -2.47
CA GLN A 82 16.42 0.16 -2.61
C GLN A 82 16.67 0.51 -4.07
N ARG A 83 16.10 1.62 -4.53
CA ARG A 83 16.35 2.17 -5.86
C ARG A 83 16.68 3.65 -5.77
N GLY A 84 17.54 4.11 -6.67
CA GLY A 84 17.83 5.53 -6.79
C GLY A 84 18.79 5.82 -7.92
N ILE A 85 19.67 6.79 -7.71
CA ILE A 85 20.45 7.43 -8.77
C ILE A 85 21.93 7.36 -8.40
N ARG A 86 22.78 7.01 -9.38
CA ARG A 86 24.20 7.31 -9.37
C ARG A 86 24.47 8.56 -10.20
N TYR A 87 25.02 9.58 -9.56
CA TYR A 87 25.41 10.85 -10.17
C TYR A 87 26.74 10.70 -10.94
N GLY A 88 27.02 11.67 -11.81
CA GLY A 88 28.22 11.66 -12.66
C GLY A 88 29.55 11.76 -11.89
N ASP A 89 29.52 12.22 -10.64
CA ASP A 89 30.65 12.23 -9.71
C ASP A 89 30.83 10.90 -8.95
N GLY A 90 29.96 9.92 -9.20
CA GLY A 90 29.96 8.61 -8.56
C GLY A 90 29.16 8.55 -7.25
N HIS A 91 28.61 9.68 -6.76
CA HIS A 91 27.74 9.68 -5.59
C HIS A 91 26.47 8.88 -5.86
N VAL A 92 25.93 8.19 -4.84
CA VAL A 92 24.71 7.39 -4.96
C VAL A 92 23.72 7.81 -3.89
N GLU A 93 22.51 8.14 -4.32
CA GLU A 93 21.35 8.34 -3.46
C GLU A 93 20.37 7.19 -3.66
N LEU A 94 19.90 6.58 -2.57
CA LEU A 94 19.02 5.42 -2.57
C LEU A 94 17.75 5.71 -1.76
N VAL A 95 16.62 5.22 -2.26
CA VAL A 95 15.30 5.27 -1.62
C VAL A 95 14.86 3.82 -1.38
N PRO A 96 14.41 3.46 -0.16
CA PRO A 96 13.83 2.15 0.05
C PRO A 96 12.52 2.01 -0.71
N VAL A 97 12.34 0.85 -1.33
CA VAL A 97 11.09 0.52 -2.06
C VAL A 97 10.43 -0.74 -1.51
N PHE A 98 11.19 -1.60 -0.84
CA PHE A 98 10.67 -2.84 -0.27
C PHE A 98 11.44 -3.28 0.98
N TRP A 99 10.69 -3.73 1.98
CA TRP A 99 11.18 -4.55 3.08
C TRP A 99 10.13 -5.61 3.42
N GLY A 100 10.52 -6.88 3.35
CA GLY A 100 9.56 -7.96 3.48
C GLY A 100 10.21 -9.33 3.65
N ARG A 101 9.39 -10.34 3.97
CA ARG A 101 9.86 -11.73 4.11
C ARG A 101 10.05 -12.36 2.74
N VAL A 102 10.96 -13.32 2.64
CA VAL A 102 11.04 -14.22 1.47
C VAL A 102 9.95 -15.28 1.60
N ASP A 103 9.12 -15.43 0.57
CA ASP A 103 8.06 -16.43 0.49
C ASP A 103 8.49 -17.69 -0.27
N ALA A 104 9.26 -17.49 -1.35
CA ALA A 104 9.69 -18.58 -2.21
C ALA A 104 11.05 -18.29 -2.85
N VAL A 105 11.80 -19.37 -3.07
CA VAL A 105 13.01 -19.41 -3.89
C VAL A 105 12.85 -20.57 -4.86
N GLU A 106 12.73 -20.27 -6.14
CA GLU A 106 12.38 -21.22 -7.20
C GLU A 106 13.40 -21.13 -8.34
N GLY A 107 13.64 -22.22 -9.05
CA GLY A 107 14.54 -22.24 -10.20
C GLY A 107 15.07 -23.62 -10.51
N ASP A 108 15.66 -23.78 -11.70
CA ASP A 108 16.42 -24.98 -12.04
C ASP A 108 17.74 -24.95 -11.26
N PRO A 109 18.05 -25.97 -10.45
CA PRO A 109 19.19 -25.90 -9.55
C PRO A 109 20.54 -26.16 -10.26
N ASP A 110 20.52 -26.58 -11.52
CA ASP A 110 21.71 -26.81 -12.35
C ASP A 110 21.90 -25.71 -13.42
N ILE A 111 20.82 -25.08 -13.88
CA ILE A 111 20.83 -24.11 -15.00
C ILE A 111 20.45 -22.68 -14.57
N GLY A 112 19.54 -22.53 -13.60
CA GLY A 112 18.94 -21.25 -13.25
C GLY A 112 17.96 -20.70 -14.32
N PRO A 113 17.56 -19.42 -14.21
CA PRO A 113 17.84 -18.51 -13.10
C PRO A 113 17.10 -18.94 -11.82
N VAL A 114 17.39 -18.22 -10.73
CA VAL A 114 16.67 -18.35 -9.45
C VAL A 114 15.76 -17.13 -9.28
N ASP A 115 14.48 -17.38 -9.04
CA ASP A 115 13.47 -16.38 -8.73
C ASP A 115 13.18 -16.39 -7.22
N ILE A 116 13.30 -15.22 -6.61
CA ILE A 116 13.02 -15.00 -5.19
C ILE A 116 11.78 -14.12 -5.08
N LYS A 117 10.71 -14.68 -4.52
CA LYS A 117 9.45 -13.97 -4.28
C LYS A 117 9.37 -13.54 -2.83
N ALA A 118 8.89 -12.33 -2.59
CA ALA A 118 8.77 -11.77 -1.26
C ALA A 118 7.52 -10.91 -1.11
N SER A 119 7.02 -10.87 0.12
CA SER A 119 5.83 -10.12 0.53
C SER A 119 6.18 -9.18 1.67
N GLY A 120 5.48 -8.04 1.72
CA GLY A 120 5.53 -7.11 2.85
C GLY A 120 5.23 -7.78 4.19
N LEU A 121 5.56 -7.08 5.28
CA LEU A 121 5.43 -7.63 6.64
C LEU A 121 3.98 -7.91 7.05
N GLU A 122 2.99 -7.36 6.35
CA GLU A 122 1.57 -7.69 6.50
C GLU A 122 1.32 -9.20 6.35
N ALA A 123 2.06 -9.85 5.45
CA ALA A 123 1.90 -11.28 5.20
C ALA A 123 2.32 -12.12 6.43
N VAL A 124 3.30 -11.65 7.22
CA VAL A 124 3.69 -12.30 8.48
C VAL A 124 2.55 -12.21 9.50
N VAL A 125 1.89 -11.07 9.57
CA VAL A 125 0.75 -10.85 10.47
C VAL A 125 -0.45 -11.69 10.03
N ALA A 126 -0.71 -11.81 8.74
CA ALA A 126 -1.80 -12.63 8.19
C ALA A 126 -1.61 -14.13 8.44
N ASP A 127 -0.37 -14.64 8.28
CA ASP A 127 -0.06 -16.06 8.47
C ASP A 127 -0.10 -16.51 9.94
N ASP A 128 0.24 -15.61 10.86
CA ASP A 128 0.01 -15.85 12.29
C ASP A 128 -1.50 -15.77 12.55
N LYS A 129 -2.24 -16.85 12.26
CA LYS A 129 -3.68 -16.95 12.57
C LYS A 129 -3.91 -17.06 14.07
N PHE A 130 -5.12 -16.71 14.54
CA PHE A 130 -5.44 -16.87 15.96
C PHE A 130 -5.46 -18.36 16.34
N VAL A 131 -4.64 -18.78 17.31
CA VAL A 131 -4.65 -20.18 17.81
C VAL A 131 -5.81 -20.40 18.77
N GLU A 132 -6.20 -19.37 19.50
CA GLU A 132 -7.36 -19.31 20.39
C GLU A 132 -8.12 -18.01 20.09
N ALA A 133 -9.37 -17.91 20.54
CA ALA A 133 -10.14 -16.68 20.38
C ALA A 133 -9.40 -15.49 21.02
N TYR A 134 -9.25 -14.40 20.27
CA TYR A 134 -8.57 -13.19 20.71
C TYR A 134 -9.58 -12.07 20.90
N SER A 135 -9.51 -11.34 22.01
CA SER A 135 -10.45 -10.27 22.33
C SER A 135 -9.75 -8.98 22.70
N THR A 136 -10.27 -7.84 22.24
CA THR A 136 -9.86 -6.49 22.68
C THR A 136 -10.47 -6.09 24.03
N ARG A 137 -11.01 -7.05 24.79
CA ARG A 137 -11.66 -6.83 26.09
C ARG A 137 -10.81 -5.97 27.02
N GLY A 138 -11.48 -5.03 27.71
CA GLY A 138 -10.84 -4.06 28.59
C GLY A 138 -10.88 -2.62 28.08
N GLY A 139 -11.54 -2.37 26.95
CA GLY A 139 -11.74 -1.03 26.38
C GLY A 139 -10.41 -0.44 25.91
N VAL A 140 -9.95 -0.86 24.73
CA VAL A 140 -8.71 -0.37 24.13
C VAL A 140 -9.01 0.58 22.98
N THR A 141 -8.08 1.49 22.73
CA THR A 141 -8.14 2.33 21.53
C THR A 141 -7.78 1.52 20.29
N ALA A 142 -8.21 1.98 19.11
CA ALA A 142 -7.90 1.32 17.84
C ALA A 142 -6.39 1.17 17.62
N VAL A 143 -5.60 2.21 17.88
CA VAL A 143 -4.13 2.15 17.74
C VAL A 143 -3.53 1.13 18.71
N THR A 144 -4.04 1.06 19.94
CA THR A 144 -3.59 0.07 20.94
C THR A 144 -3.92 -1.36 20.48
N ALA A 145 -5.13 -1.60 19.99
CA ALA A 145 -5.55 -2.90 19.45
C ALA A 145 -4.69 -3.33 18.26
N ILE A 146 -4.48 -2.43 17.29
CA ILE A 146 -3.66 -2.67 16.09
C ILE A 146 -2.21 -2.97 16.50
N THR A 147 -1.64 -2.19 17.41
CA THR A 147 -0.27 -2.39 17.93
C THR A 147 -0.14 -3.78 18.56
N GLY A 148 -1.08 -4.19 19.42
CA GLY A 148 -1.07 -5.49 20.06
C GLY A 148 -1.18 -6.65 19.07
N LEU A 149 -2.08 -6.54 18.08
CA LEU A 149 -2.24 -7.55 17.03
C LEU A 149 -0.95 -7.71 16.19
N ILE A 150 -0.34 -6.60 15.77
CA ILE A 150 0.89 -6.63 14.97
C ILE A 150 2.07 -7.19 15.79
N GLN A 151 2.23 -6.73 17.04
CA GLN A 151 3.37 -7.12 17.88
C GLN A 151 3.26 -8.56 18.41
N ALA A 152 2.06 -9.14 18.45
CA ALA A 152 1.87 -10.56 18.72
C ALA A 152 2.51 -11.42 17.62
N ALA A 153 2.35 -11.05 16.35
CA ALA A 153 2.96 -11.75 15.21
C ALA A 153 4.43 -11.37 14.98
N ILE A 154 4.78 -10.09 15.20
CA ILE A 154 6.12 -9.56 14.97
C ILE A 154 6.58 -8.78 16.21
N PRO A 155 7.21 -9.47 17.19
CA PRO A 155 7.73 -8.80 18.37
C PRO A 155 8.71 -7.67 18.02
N GLY A 156 8.46 -6.47 18.55
CA GLY A 156 9.29 -5.29 18.29
C GLY A 156 9.03 -4.58 16.96
N ALA A 157 7.96 -4.94 16.22
CA ALA A 157 7.52 -4.15 15.07
C ALA A 157 7.33 -2.67 15.46
N VAL A 158 7.76 -1.79 14.57
CA VAL A 158 7.62 -0.34 14.72
C VAL A 158 6.28 0.06 14.11
N ILE A 159 5.46 0.78 14.89
CA ILE A 159 4.15 1.26 14.46
C ILE A 159 4.10 2.78 14.66
N VAL A 160 3.62 3.49 13.64
CA VAL A 160 3.44 4.95 13.65
C VAL A 160 2.00 5.27 13.29
N ALA A 161 1.31 5.99 14.16
CA ALA A 161 -0.06 6.43 13.94
C ALA A 161 -0.11 7.92 13.59
N PHE A 162 -0.68 8.24 12.43
CA PHE A 162 -1.05 9.59 12.01
C PHE A 162 -2.56 9.84 12.12
N ALA A 163 -3.37 8.77 12.16
CA ALA A 163 -4.81 8.86 12.38
C ALA A 163 -5.15 9.28 13.81
N THR A 164 -6.31 9.91 13.97
CA THR A 164 -6.83 10.25 15.31
C THR A 164 -7.29 8.98 16.02
N ASP A 165 -6.65 8.65 17.15
CA ASP A 165 -6.99 7.45 17.91
C ASP A 165 -8.33 7.58 18.64
N GLN A 166 -9.10 6.50 18.68
CA GLN A 166 -10.41 6.45 19.34
C GLN A 166 -10.61 5.12 20.04
N VAL A 167 -11.40 5.12 21.12
CA VAL A 167 -11.88 3.89 21.77
C VAL A 167 -12.82 3.17 20.82
N ILE A 168 -12.59 1.89 20.58
CA ILE A 168 -13.45 1.02 19.78
C ILE A 168 -14.19 0.03 20.66
N GLY A 169 -15.29 -0.52 20.16
CA GLY A 169 -16.02 -1.58 20.83
C GLY A 169 -15.18 -2.83 21.03
N VAL A 170 -15.51 -3.60 22.07
CA VAL A 170 -14.86 -4.90 22.31
C VAL A 170 -15.17 -5.82 21.14
N ARG A 171 -14.13 -6.43 20.59
CA ARG A 171 -14.20 -7.35 19.46
C ARG A 171 -13.47 -8.61 19.83
N THR A 172 -14.17 -9.73 19.74
CA THR A 172 -13.57 -11.06 19.78
C THR A 172 -13.52 -11.63 18.36
N TRP A 173 -12.34 -12.09 17.95
CA TRP A 173 -12.12 -12.88 16.75
C TRP A 173 -11.93 -14.34 17.14
N ASP A 174 -12.54 -15.23 16.38
CA ASP A 174 -12.47 -16.67 16.62
C ASP A 174 -11.06 -17.22 16.35
N ALA A 175 -10.79 -18.40 16.90
CA ALA A 175 -9.64 -19.19 16.49
C ALA A 175 -9.68 -19.42 14.96
N GLU A 176 -8.50 -19.58 14.37
CA GLU A 176 -8.25 -19.67 12.92
C GLU A 176 -8.50 -18.38 12.12
N GLY A 177 -9.00 -17.31 12.78
CA GLY A 177 -9.19 -16.01 12.17
C GLY A 177 -7.88 -15.34 11.73
N ASP A 178 -7.97 -14.52 10.69
CA ASP A 178 -6.86 -13.76 10.12
C ASP A 178 -6.55 -12.52 10.98
N ARG A 179 -5.32 -12.44 11.50
CA ARG A 179 -4.89 -11.31 12.34
C ARG A 179 -4.81 -10.01 11.57
N TRP A 180 -4.39 -10.06 10.32
CA TRP A 180 -4.26 -8.88 9.49
C TRP A 180 -5.64 -8.31 9.12
N ALA A 181 -6.62 -9.18 8.86
CA ALA A 181 -8.01 -8.75 8.71
C ALA A 181 -8.55 -8.07 9.98
N ALA A 182 -8.20 -8.57 11.17
CA ALA A 182 -8.53 -7.92 12.44
C ALA A 182 -7.88 -6.53 12.59
N VAL A 183 -6.62 -6.37 12.14
CA VAL A 183 -5.96 -5.06 12.07
C VAL A 183 -6.71 -4.09 11.15
N GLN A 184 -7.11 -4.55 9.96
CA GLN A 184 -7.87 -3.74 9.00
C GLN A 184 -9.25 -3.34 9.54
N GLU A 185 -9.93 -4.24 10.27
CA GLU A 185 -11.21 -3.96 10.93
C GLU A 185 -11.08 -2.82 11.95
N CYS A 186 -10.06 -2.89 12.82
CA CYS A 186 -9.77 -1.85 13.81
C CYS A 186 -9.40 -0.51 13.16
N ALA A 187 -8.60 -0.51 12.10
CA ALA A 187 -8.23 0.71 11.38
C ALA A 187 -9.46 1.34 10.72
N THR A 188 -10.32 0.52 10.11
CA THR A 188 -11.56 0.96 9.46
C THR A 188 -12.51 1.64 10.44
N ALA A 189 -12.56 1.18 11.70
CA ALA A 189 -13.39 1.78 12.75
C ALA A 189 -13.10 3.26 12.99
N ILE A 190 -11.83 3.67 12.86
CA ILE A 190 -11.39 5.07 13.01
C ILE A 190 -11.25 5.81 11.68
N GLY A 191 -11.75 5.23 10.58
CA GLY A 191 -11.66 5.82 9.25
C GLY A 191 -10.27 5.81 8.62
N ALA A 192 -9.35 5.00 9.15
CA ALA A 192 -7.96 4.87 8.71
C ALA A 192 -7.70 3.53 8.02
N GLU A 193 -6.52 3.41 7.42
CA GLU A 193 -5.93 2.16 6.95
C GLU A 193 -4.64 1.86 7.71
N CYS A 194 -4.26 0.58 7.76
CA CYS A 194 -2.96 0.15 8.27
C CYS A 194 -2.20 -0.60 7.18
N TYR A 195 -0.90 -0.33 7.03
CA TYR A 195 -0.04 -0.94 6.01
C TYR A 195 1.43 -0.91 6.42
N ALA A 196 2.28 -1.75 5.83
CA ALA A 196 3.72 -1.63 5.96
C ALA A 196 4.28 -0.71 4.86
N ASP A 197 5.08 0.28 5.25
CA ASP A 197 5.78 1.15 4.32
C ASP A 197 7.02 0.45 3.71
N ALA A 198 7.75 1.16 2.85
CA ALA A 198 8.96 0.64 2.21
C ALA A 198 10.10 0.29 3.20
N ASP A 199 10.05 0.83 4.42
CA ASP A 199 10.97 0.55 5.52
C ASP A 199 10.51 -0.59 6.43
N GLY A 200 9.29 -1.11 6.22
CA GLY A 200 8.69 -2.11 7.10
C GLY A 200 8.11 -1.53 8.39
N VAL A 201 7.91 -0.21 8.45
CA VAL A 201 7.19 0.43 9.54
C VAL A 201 5.70 0.28 9.25
N PHE A 202 4.92 -0.15 10.23
CA PHE A 202 3.47 -0.18 10.10
C PHE A 202 2.91 1.22 10.33
N VAL A 203 2.25 1.76 9.33
CA VAL A 203 1.66 3.09 9.35
C VAL A 203 0.15 2.97 9.51
N ILE A 204 -0.43 3.74 10.43
CA ILE A 204 -1.89 3.89 10.59
C ILE A 204 -2.25 5.31 10.17
N ALA A 205 -2.89 5.46 9.01
CA ALA A 205 -3.17 6.77 8.43
C ALA A 205 -4.52 6.80 7.70
N GLU A 206 -5.11 7.98 7.60
CA GLU A 206 -6.25 8.22 6.71
C GLU A 206 -5.77 8.40 5.27
N LEU A 207 -6.61 8.02 4.30
CA LEU A 207 -6.33 8.33 2.89
C LEU A 207 -6.32 9.86 2.70
N PRO A 208 -5.28 10.45 2.07
CA PRO A 208 -5.24 11.88 1.79
C PRO A 208 -6.44 12.32 0.95
N ASP A 209 -7.07 13.43 1.35
CA ASP A 209 -8.12 14.07 0.57
C ASP A 209 -7.50 14.77 -0.64
N MET A 210 -7.86 14.31 -1.84
CA MET A 210 -7.36 14.89 -3.11
C MET A 210 -7.59 16.40 -3.24
N LEU A 211 -8.58 16.97 -2.55
CA LEU A 211 -8.88 18.41 -2.60
C LEU A 211 -7.94 19.27 -1.76
N THR A 212 -7.26 18.67 -0.79
CA THR A 212 -6.45 19.41 0.20
C THR A 212 -5.01 18.92 0.26
N ALA A 213 -4.75 17.71 -0.22
CA ALA A 213 -3.43 17.11 -0.21
C ALA A 213 -2.48 17.84 -1.17
N PRO A 214 -1.22 18.05 -0.76
CA PRO A 214 -0.23 18.67 -1.62
C PRO A 214 0.13 17.77 -2.81
N ILE A 215 0.41 18.40 -3.95
CA ILE A 215 0.91 17.70 -5.13
C ILE A 215 2.27 17.11 -4.79
N SER A 216 2.36 15.79 -4.87
CA SER A 216 3.55 15.01 -4.55
C SER A 216 4.52 14.96 -5.73
N TRP A 217 4.00 14.88 -6.95
CA TRP A 217 4.82 14.81 -8.16
C TRP A 217 4.15 15.43 -9.39
N GLN A 218 4.96 16.00 -10.27
CA GLN A 218 4.51 16.53 -11.56
C GLN A 218 4.93 15.57 -12.67
N VAL A 219 3.96 15.13 -13.47
CA VAL A 219 4.14 14.20 -14.58
C VAL A 219 3.76 14.93 -15.86
N ASP A 220 4.69 15.78 -16.32
CA ASP A 220 4.47 16.62 -17.49
C ASP A 220 4.87 15.92 -18.79
N ALA A 221 4.16 16.22 -19.88
CA ALA A 221 4.55 15.88 -21.24
C ALA A 221 5.61 16.83 -21.79
N GLY A 222 6.34 16.38 -22.82
CA GLY A 222 7.30 17.20 -23.55
C GLY A 222 8.75 17.03 -23.08
N ASP A 223 9.63 17.89 -23.59
CA ASP A 223 11.07 17.80 -23.33
C ASP A 223 11.35 17.99 -21.84
N ARG A 224 12.02 16.99 -21.22
CA ARG A 224 12.29 16.90 -19.76
C ARG A 224 11.05 16.69 -18.88
N GLY A 225 9.92 16.34 -19.48
CA GLY A 225 8.74 15.86 -18.77
C GLY A 225 8.91 14.41 -18.31
N ALA A 226 8.18 14.02 -17.25
CA ALA A 226 8.18 12.64 -16.78
C ALA A 226 7.17 11.75 -17.51
N LEU A 227 6.23 12.31 -18.28
CA LEU A 227 5.18 11.57 -18.97
C LEU A 227 5.71 10.92 -20.25
N VAL A 228 5.64 9.59 -20.33
CA VAL A 228 5.96 8.81 -21.54
C VAL A 228 4.71 8.54 -22.35
N SER A 229 3.64 8.07 -21.70
CA SER A 229 2.32 7.89 -22.31
C SER A 229 1.22 7.92 -21.26
N ALA A 230 0.00 8.25 -21.66
CA ALA A 230 -1.18 8.21 -20.80
C ALA A 230 -2.33 7.55 -21.55
N THR A 231 -3.00 6.62 -20.88
CA THR A 231 -4.30 6.08 -21.34
C THR A 231 -5.36 6.46 -20.33
N ARG A 232 -6.55 6.84 -20.79
CA ARG A 232 -7.66 7.26 -19.93
C ARG A 232 -8.88 6.39 -20.20
N GLY A 233 -9.32 5.66 -19.19
CA GLY A 233 -10.52 4.81 -19.22
C GLY A 233 -11.61 5.32 -18.28
N TYR A 234 -12.82 4.73 -18.38
CA TYR A 234 -13.87 4.85 -17.37
C TYR A 234 -14.60 3.52 -17.25
N SER A 235 -14.75 3.03 -16.02
CA SER A 235 -15.65 1.90 -15.72
C SER A 235 -16.59 2.26 -14.56
N ARG A 236 -17.77 1.64 -14.57
CA ARG A 236 -18.74 1.73 -13.47
C ARG A 236 -18.61 0.59 -12.46
N ASP A 237 -17.78 -0.41 -12.77
CA ASP A 237 -17.68 -1.64 -12.00
C ASP A 237 -17.01 -1.37 -10.65
N GLY A 238 -17.53 -1.94 -9.57
CA GLY A 238 -16.93 -1.79 -8.24
C GLY A 238 -17.07 -0.40 -7.61
N ILE A 239 -17.77 0.54 -8.24
CA ILE A 239 -18.05 1.86 -7.67
C ILE A 239 -19.31 1.82 -6.81
N TYR A 240 -19.18 2.21 -5.54
CA TYR A 240 -20.30 2.36 -4.61
C TYR A 240 -20.37 3.81 -4.12
N ASN A 241 -21.46 4.49 -4.44
CA ASN A 241 -21.68 5.89 -4.09
C ASN A 241 -22.58 6.08 -2.87
N TRP A 242 -22.89 4.99 -2.17
CA TRP A 242 -23.60 4.98 -0.91
C TRP A 242 -23.04 3.88 -0.03
N VAL A 243 -22.53 4.22 1.14
CA VAL A 243 -22.05 3.26 2.13
C VAL A 243 -22.92 3.34 3.37
N THR A 244 -23.33 2.19 3.90
CA THR A 244 -23.96 2.10 5.22
C THR A 244 -23.10 1.24 6.13
N ALA A 245 -22.56 1.85 7.18
CA ALA A 245 -21.79 1.16 8.22
C ALA A 245 -22.70 0.91 9.43
N ARG A 246 -22.62 -0.30 9.98
CA ARG A 246 -23.43 -0.74 11.12
C ARG A 246 -22.57 -1.38 12.19
N GLY A 247 -22.94 -1.10 13.43
CA GLY A 247 -22.30 -1.67 14.59
C GLY A 247 -23.32 -2.38 15.46
N GLU A 248 -23.05 -3.63 15.79
CA GLU A 248 -23.79 -4.39 16.77
C GLU A 248 -22.76 -5.08 17.66
N ASN A 249 -22.79 -4.74 18.96
CA ASN A 249 -21.84 -5.28 19.93
C ASN A 249 -22.61 -5.88 21.11
N THR A 250 -22.80 -7.19 21.04
CA THR A 250 -23.48 -7.97 22.09
C THR A 250 -22.59 -8.23 23.30
N GLU A 251 -21.26 -8.08 23.18
CA GLU A 251 -20.33 -8.26 24.29
C GLU A 251 -20.39 -7.11 25.30
N GLU A 252 -20.59 -5.89 24.83
CA GLU A 252 -20.73 -4.69 25.66
C GLU A 252 -22.19 -4.28 25.90
N ASP A 253 -23.15 -5.02 25.33
CA ASP A 253 -24.59 -4.71 25.40
C ASP A 253 -24.91 -3.27 24.96
N THR A 254 -24.16 -2.76 23.97
CA THR A 254 -24.39 -1.41 23.44
C THR A 254 -25.52 -1.44 22.41
N PRO A 255 -26.42 -0.44 22.39
CA PRO A 255 -27.46 -0.34 21.36
C PRO A 255 -26.84 -0.35 19.95
N PRO A 256 -27.44 -1.05 18.97
CA PRO A 256 -26.96 -1.04 17.61
C PRO A 256 -26.86 0.39 17.05
N VAL A 257 -25.74 0.68 16.39
CA VAL A 257 -25.49 1.97 15.74
C VAL A 257 -25.44 1.81 14.22
N SER A 258 -25.83 2.85 13.50
CA SER A 258 -25.69 2.89 12.05
C SER A 258 -25.44 4.30 11.57
N ALA A 259 -24.59 4.43 10.56
CA ALA A 259 -24.37 5.68 9.85
C ALA A 259 -24.28 5.39 8.34
N TYR A 260 -24.46 6.43 7.53
CA TYR A 260 -24.27 6.32 6.10
C TYR A 260 -23.42 7.49 5.57
N ALA A 261 -22.79 7.25 4.45
CA ALA A 261 -22.08 8.25 3.68
C ALA A 261 -22.48 8.10 2.20
N ALA A 262 -22.70 9.20 1.49
CA ALA A 262 -23.09 9.18 0.10
C ALA A 262 -22.36 10.29 -0.69
N ASP A 263 -22.19 10.07 -1.98
CA ASP A 263 -21.76 11.12 -2.89
C ASP A 263 -22.94 12.03 -3.25
N GLU A 264 -23.04 13.13 -2.52
CA GLU A 264 -24.07 14.14 -2.68
C GLU A 264 -23.59 15.37 -3.46
N ASP A 265 -22.38 15.35 -4.04
CA ASP A 265 -21.89 16.45 -4.87
C ASP A 265 -22.61 16.41 -6.23
N PRO A 266 -23.45 17.42 -6.59
CA PRO A 266 -24.18 17.43 -7.85
C PRO A 266 -23.26 17.53 -9.09
N THR A 267 -22.00 17.90 -8.91
CA THR A 267 -20.99 17.97 -9.97
C THR A 267 -20.23 16.66 -10.16
N SER A 268 -20.39 15.71 -9.24
CA SER A 268 -19.74 14.41 -9.31
C SER A 268 -20.39 13.50 -10.37
N PRO A 269 -19.60 12.79 -11.18
CA PRO A 269 -20.11 11.74 -12.08
C PRO A 269 -20.83 10.60 -11.32
N THR A 270 -20.52 10.40 -10.05
CA THR A 270 -21.10 9.37 -9.17
C THR A 270 -22.18 9.93 -8.25
N TYR A 271 -22.68 11.15 -8.50
CA TYR A 271 -23.75 11.77 -7.73
C TYR A 271 -24.96 10.84 -7.55
N VAL A 272 -25.34 10.58 -6.31
CA VAL A 272 -26.35 9.56 -5.96
C VAL A 272 -27.74 9.86 -6.49
N TYR A 273 -28.11 11.14 -6.60
CA TYR A 273 -29.39 11.57 -7.16
C TYR A 273 -29.28 11.94 -8.66
N GLY A 274 -28.12 11.69 -9.28
CA GLY A 274 -27.85 11.92 -10.68
C GLY A 274 -28.10 10.70 -11.56
N ALA A 275 -27.58 10.75 -12.79
CA ALA A 275 -27.74 9.68 -13.79
C ALA A 275 -27.05 8.35 -13.39
N PHE A 276 -26.03 8.41 -12.52
CA PHE A 276 -25.36 7.21 -12.00
C PHE A 276 -26.31 6.35 -11.14
N GLY A 277 -27.26 7.00 -10.46
CA GLY A 277 -28.19 6.36 -9.54
C GLY A 277 -27.53 5.91 -8.23
N ARG A 278 -28.31 5.32 -7.34
CA ARG A 278 -27.82 4.85 -6.03
C ARG A 278 -27.31 3.41 -6.10
N VAL A 279 -26.04 3.21 -5.78
CA VAL A 279 -25.36 1.90 -5.72
C VAL A 279 -24.81 1.71 -4.30
N PRO A 280 -25.57 1.04 -3.40
CA PRO A 280 -25.18 0.90 -2.01
C PRO A 280 -24.23 -0.28 -1.77
N THR A 281 -23.32 -0.10 -0.81
CA THR A 281 -22.58 -1.18 -0.14
C THR A 281 -22.75 -1.09 1.38
N PHE A 282 -22.51 -2.21 2.07
CA PHE A 282 -22.78 -2.37 3.48
C PHE A 282 -21.55 -2.89 4.20
N TYR A 283 -21.28 -2.31 5.36
CA TYR A 283 -20.21 -2.74 6.26
C TYR A 283 -20.77 -2.97 7.66
N SER A 284 -20.32 -4.04 8.31
CA SER A 284 -20.72 -4.36 9.67
C SER A 284 -19.49 -4.73 10.49
N SER A 285 -19.36 -4.17 11.69
CA SER A 285 -18.30 -4.53 12.63
C SER A 285 -18.73 -4.22 14.06
N ALA A 286 -18.44 -5.13 14.99
CA ALA A 286 -18.71 -4.92 16.42
C ALA A 286 -17.78 -3.86 17.05
N THR A 287 -16.71 -3.46 16.35
CA THR A 287 -15.85 -2.34 16.79
C THR A 287 -16.58 -0.99 16.76
N LEU A 288 -17.68 -0.88 16.02
CA LEU A 288 -18.47 0.35 15.87
C LEU A 288 -19.52 0.41 16.99
N THR A 289 -19.23 1.06 18.11
CA THR A 289 -20.19 1.21 19.23
C THR A 289 -20.78 2.60 19.36
N THR A 290 -20.33 3.54 18.52
CA THR A 290 -20.83 4.92 18.49
C THR A 290 -21.16 5.35 17.07
N THR A 291 -22.07 6.31 16.92
CA THR A 291 -22.37 6.93 15.62
C THR A 291 -21.14 7.57 14.99
N THR A 292 -20.21 8.10 15.79
CA THR A 292 -18.95 8.68 15.30
C THR A 292 -18.08 7.64 14.61
N LEU A 293 -17.89 6.47 15.22
CA LEU A 293 -17.13 5.36 14.61
C LEU A 293 -17.84 4.85 13.34
N ALA A 294 -19.16 4.68 13.39
CA ALA A 294 -19.93 4.26 12.23
C ALA A 294 -19.79 5.28 11.07
N GLN A 295 -19.83 6.58 11.36
CA GLN A 295 -19.65 7.61 10.35
C GLN A 295 -18.22 7.63 9.79
N ALA A 296 -17.19 7.46 10.64
CA ALA A 296 -15.80 7.39 10.21
C ALA A 296 -15.56 6.22 9.25
N ALA A 297 -16.07 5.02 9.60
CA ALA A 297 -16.01 3.84 8.74
C ALA A 297 -16.77 4.06 7.41
N ALA A 298 -17.99 4.62 7.46
CA ALA A 298 -18.77 4.90 6.25
C ALA A 298 -18.06 5.91 5.34
N ASN A 299 -17.49 6.98 5.88
CA ASN A 299 -16.75 7.98 5.12
C ASN A 299 -15.48 7.40 4.48
N LYS A 300 -14.72 6.59 5.21
CA LYS A 300 -13.53 5.91 4.68
C LYS A 300 -13.90 5.01 3.50
N LEU A 301 -14.87 4.12 3.72
CA LEU A 301 -15.30 3.16 2.70
C LEU A 301 -15.92 3.87 1.49
N LEU A 302 -16.60 5.00 1.69
CA LEU A 302 -17.09 5.82 0.59
C LEU A 302 -15.92 6.39 -0.20
N ARG A 303 -14.91 6.98 0.44
CA ARG A 303 -13.70 7.45 -0.27
C ARG A 303 -13.01 6.32 -1.03
N ASP A 304 -12.97 5.11 -0.47
CA ASP A 304 -12.41 3.93 -1.12
C ASP A 304 -13.26 3.42 -2.30
N SER A 305 -14.58 3.69 -2.29
CA SER A 305 -15.54 3.22 -3.29
C SER A 305 -15.88 4.25 -4.37
N LEU A 306 -15.68 5.54 -4.08
CA LEU A 306 -15.88 6.65 -4.99
C LEU A 306 -14.69 6.87 -5.92
N LYS A 307 -13.63 6.09 -5.75
CA LYS A 307 -12.56 5.97 -6.72
C LYS A 307 -13.22 5.71 -8.07
N PRO A 308 -13.26 6.69 -8.98
CA PRO A 308 -13.70 6.40 -10.32
C PRO A 308 -12.71 5.35 -10.83
N ASN A 309 -13.18 4.30 -11.51
CA ASN A 309 -12.32 3.54 -12.42
C ASN A 309 -11.99 4.42 -13.64
N ALA A 310 -11.64 5.68 -13.40
CA ALA A 310 -10.90 6.52 -14.31
C ALA A 310 -9.46 5.99 -14.24
N THR A 311 -9.23 4.88 -14.94
CA THR A 311 -7.88 4.32 -15.04
C THR A 311 -7.09 5.29 -15.90
N ALA A 312 -6.23 6.08 -15.25
CA ALA A 312 -5.15 6.76 -15.91
C ALA A 312 -3.92 5.87 -15.76
N ASP A 313 -3.68 5.01 -16.76
CA ASP A 313 -2.42 4.26 -16.83
C ASP A 313 -1.37 5.23 -17.38
N LEU A 314 -0.55 5.73 -16.47
CA LEU A 314 0.55 6.63 -16.80
C LEU A 314 1.82 5.79 -16.96
N SER A 315 2.39 5.78 -18.15
CA SER A 315 3.80 5.41 -18.30
C SER A 315 4.63 6.65 -18.02
N SER A 316 5.54 6.57 -17.05
CA SER A 316 6.39 7.69 -16.65
C SER A 316 7.81 7.25 -16.33
N VAL A 317 8.69 8.22 -16.08
CA VAL A 317 10.00 7.94 -15.50
C VAL A 317 9.84 7.30 -14.11
N PRO A 318 10.54 6.19 -13.79
CA PRO A 318 10.45 5.55 -12.48
C PRO A 318 10.79 6.51 -11.34
N ASN A 319 9.82 6.75 -10.45
CA ASN A 319 10.03 7.54 -9.23
C ASN A 319 9.92 6.62 -8.00
N PRO A 320 11.05 6.22 -7.38
CA PRO A 320 11.03 5.32 -6.23
C PRO A 320 10.51 5.97 -4.95
N CYS A 321 10.27 7.29 -4.94
CA CYS A 321 9.67 7.98 -3.79
C CYS A 321 8.15 7.89 -3.75
N LEU A 322 7.50 7.48 -4.84
CA LEU A 322 6.04 7.44 -4.90
C LEU A 322 5.46 6.43 -3.92
N GLU A 323 4.35 6.80 -3.29
CA GLU A 323 3.56 5.96 -2.39
C GLU A 323 2.11 5.95 -2.87
N PRO A 324 1.38 4.83 -2.74
CA PRO A 324 -0.07 4.85 -2.95
C PRO A 324 -0.75 5.88 -2.06
N GLY A 325 -1.71 6.61 -2.61
CA GLY A 325 -2.35 7.77 -1.98
C GLY A 325 -1.71 9.12 -2.34
N ASP A 326 -0.53 9.14 -2.95
CA ASP A 326 0.11 10.38 -3.43
C ASP A 326 -0.68 11.05 -4.54
N ILE A 327 -0.70 12.38 -4.53
CA ILE A 327 -1.37 13.19 -5.55
C ILE A 327 -0.38 13.58 -6.64
N LEU A 328 -0.69 13.20 -7.88
CA LEU A 328 0.04 13.57 -9.09
C LEU A 328 -0.70 14.70 -9.80
N ARG A 329 0.06 15.67 -10.30
CA ARG A 329 -0.40 16.56 -11.38
C ARG A 329 0.12 16.02 -12.69
N VAL A 330 -0.75 15.72 -13.63
CA VAL A 330 -0.39 15.29 -14.97
C VAL A 330 -0.69 16.41 -15.95
N THR A 331 0.29 16.81 -16.75
CA THR A 331 0.10 17.78 -17.85
C THR A 331 0.26 17.05 -19.17
N TYR A 332 -0.80 16.98 -19.97
CA TYR A 332 -0.78 16.31 -21.27
C TYR A 332 -0.17 17.19 -22.36
N GLY A 333 0.17 16.60 -23.51
CA GLY A 333 0.72 17.35 -24.65
C GLY A 333 -0.22 18.40 -25.23
N SER A 334 -1.53 18.32 -24.95
CA SER A 334 -2.52 19.37 -25.28
C SER A 334 -2.41 20.61 -24.40
N GLY A 335 -1.75 20.51 -23.24
CA GLY A 335 -1.75 21.52 -22.18
C GLY A 335 -2.83 21.32 -21.12
N ASP A 336 -3.73 20.35 -21.31
CA ASP A 336 -4.73 19.98 -20.29
C ASP A 336 -4.03 19.38 -19.06
N ARG A 337 -4.63 19.60 -17.88
CA ARG A 337 -4.06 19.15 -16.62
C ARG A 337 -5.08 18.39 -15.80
N ASP A 338 -4.66 17.27 -15.23
CA ASP A 338 -5.45 16.47 -14.30
C ASP A 338 -4.72 16.32 -12.96
N LEU A 339 -5.49 16.32 -11.87
CA LEU A 339 -5.07 15.79 -10.58
C LEU A 339 -5.54 14.34 -10.44
N LEU A 340 -4.58 13.45 -10.17
CA LEU A 340 -4.78 12.01 -10.05
C LEU A 340 -4.16 11.52 -8.74
N GLN A 341 -4.76 10.51 -8.10
CA GLN A 341 -4.19 9.88 -6.91
C GLN A 341 -3.62 8.50 -7.26
N VAL A 342 -2.42 8.18 -6.79
CA VAL A 342 -1.77 6.87 -7.04
C VAL A 342 -2.54 5.75 -6.34
N GLU A 343 -2.91 4.71 -7.07
CA GLU A 343 -3.48 3.47 -6.50
C GLU A 343 -2.45 2.35 -6.46
N SER A 344 -1.78 2.12 -7.58
CA SER A 344 -0.76 1.07 -7.69
C SER A 344 0.33 1.46 -8.70
N PHE A 345 1.48 0.83 -8.58
CA PHE A 345 2.55 0.90 -9.58
C PHE A 345 3.47 -0.32 -9.46
N SER A 346 4.24 -0.56 -10.51
CA SER A 346 5.31 -1.56 -10.51
C SER A 346 6.63 -0.92 -10.91
N LEU A 347 7.67 -1.19 -10.11
CA LEU A 347 9.00 -0.65 -10.27
C LEU A 347 9.96 -1.78 -10.66
N ASP A 348 10.33 -1.82 -11.94
CA ASP A 348 11.31 -2.76 -12.47
C ASP A 348 12.69 -2.53 -11.86
N LEU A 349 13.48 -3.58 -11.59
CA LEU A 349 14.76 -3.50 -10.88
C LEU A 349 16.00 -3.24 -11.76
N VAL A 350 15.90 -3.40 -13.08
CA VAL A 350 17.04 -3.30 -14.02
C VAL A 350 16.89 -2.23 -15.09
N GLY A 351 15.75 -1.53 -15.11
CA GLY A 351 15.42 -0.53 -16.11
C GLY A 351 14.36 -1.09 -17.06
N GLY A 352 13.13 -0.62 -16.89
CA GLY A 352 11.97 -1.00 -17.66
C GLY A 352 10.87 0.05 -17.53
N ASP A 353 9.73 -0.23 -18.15
CA ASP A 353 8.57 0.66 -18.10
C ASP A 353 8.07 0.80 -16.65
N PHE A 354 7.72 2.02 -16.27
CA PHE A 354 7.09 2.33 -15.00
C PHE A 354 5.67 2.81 -15.25
N THR A 355 4.72 1.91 -15.01
CA THR A 355 3.30 2.18 -15.12
C THR A 355 2.73 2.47 -13.75
N VAL A 356 2.06 3.61 -13.64
CA VAL A 356 1.31 4.02 -12.47
C VAL A 356 -0.17 3.93 -12.81
N GLN A 357 -0.91 3.14 -12.04
CA GLN A 357 -2.35 3.16 -12.07
C GLN A 357 -2.82 4.21 -11.08
N CYS A 358 -3.54 5.20 -11.60
CA CYS A 358 -4.12 6.23 -10.78
C CYS A 358 -5.65 6.11 -10.74
N ILE A 359 -6.20 6.64 -9.66
CA ILE A 359 -7.61 6.79 -9.37
C ILE A 359 -7.95 8.25 -9.17
N GLY A 360 -9.22 8.59 -9.39
CA GLY A 360 -9.65 9.98 -9.38
C GLY A 360 -9.17 10.71 -10.63
N GLY A 361 -9.67 11.92 -10.83
CA GLY A 361 -9.40 12.70 -12.02
C GLY A 361 -10.24 13.95 -12.02
N ARG A 362 -9.66 15.03 -11.52
CA ARG A 362 -10.26 16.37 -11.63
C ARG A 362 -9.39 17.21 -12.54
N GLU A 363 -10.04 17.95 -13.42
CA GLU A 363 -9.38 18.99 -14.20
C GLU A 363 -8.73 20.01 -13.26
N ASP A 364 -7.43 20.23 -13.43
CA ASP A 364 -6.65 21.21 -12.67
C ASP A 364 -6.69 22.55 -13.42
N ALA A 365 -7.55 23.45 -12.92
CA ALA A 365 -7.85 24.74 -13.54
C ALA A 365 -6.62 25.67 -13.72
#